data_AF-A0A285EC03-F1
#
_entry.id   AF-A0A285EC03-F1
#
_cell.length_a   1.000
_cell.length_b   1.000
_cell.length_c   1.000
_cell.angle_alpha   90.00
_cell.angle_beta   90.00
_cell.angle_gamma   90.00
#
_symmetry.space_group_name_H-M   'P 1'
#
loop_
_entity.id
_entity.type
_entity.pdbx_description
1 polymer ?
#
loop_
_entity_poly.entity_id
_entity_poly.type
_entity_poly.pdbx_seq_one_letter_code
_entity_poly.pdbx_strand_id
1 'polypeptide(L)'
;MPESEQTWIARLVPPEGSSVAELLALPLGLDVWERSAGSLVVAAPESSLAELERRRLARVERLARREQYAARLRTPPDPEQPGSPRPPDAPVS
;
A
#
# COMPACT_ATOMS: atom_id res chain seq x y z
N MET A 1 -6.97 7.02 -24.94
CA MET A 1 -6.38 6.01 -24.02
C MET A 1 -6.74 6.47 -22.63
N PRO A 2 -7.48 5.72 -21.79
CA PRO A 2 -7.57 6.11 -20.39
C PRO A 2 -6.14 6.12 -19.88
N GLU A 3 -5.64 7.30 -19.49
CA GLU A 3 -4.39 7.41 -18.76
C GLU A 3 -4.47 6.37 -17.65
N SER A 4 -3.54 5.42 -17.63
CA SER A 4 -3.52 4.36 -16.62
C SER A 4 -3.46 5.04 -15.25
N GLU A 5 -4.63 5.27 -14.65
CA GLU A 5 -4.74 6.00 -13.40
C GLU A 5 -3.90 5.23 -12.40
N GLN A 6 -2.81 5.89 -11.98
CA GLN A 6 -1.81 5.26 -11.14
C GLN A 6 -2.50 4.72 -9.89
N THR A 7 -2.48 3.40 -9.73
CA THR A 7 -3.16 2.75 -8.62
C THR A 7 -2.36 3.00 -7.35
N TRP A 8 -3.01 3.58 -6.36
CA TRP A 8 -2.45 3.87 -5.05
C TRP A 8 -2.91 2.85 -4.02
N ILE A 9 -2.00 2.46 -3.14
CA ILE A 9 -2.30 1.73 -1.92
C ILE A 9 -2.60 2.76 -0.84
N ALA A 10 -3.81 2.73 -0.33
CA ALA A 10 -4.25 3.60 0.74
C ALA A 10 -4.90 2.80 1.87
N ARG A 11 -4.67 3.26 3.10
CA ARG A 11 -5.39 2.81 4.28
C ARG A 11 -6.64 3.68 4.45
N LEU A 12 -7.79 3.04 4.43
CA LEU A 12 -9.09 3.63 4.73
C LEU A 12 -9.42 3.38 6.19
N VAL A 13 -9.69 4.45 6.92
CA VAL A 13 -10.21 4.39 8.30
C VAL A 13 -11.65 4.89 8.27
N PRO A 14 -12.64 4.08 8.68
CA PRO A 14 -14.03 4.54 8.76
C PRO A 14 -14.14 5.74 9.72
N PRO A 15 -15.04 6.70 9.44
CA PRO A 15 -15.36 7.78 10.37
C PRO A 15 -16.09 7.24 11.59
N GLU A 16 -16.10 8.03 12.67
CA GLU A 16 -16.86 7.68 13.89
C GLU A 16 -18.33 7.42 13.56
N GLY A 17 -18.83 6.24 13.97
CA GLY A 17 -20.20 5.80 13.67
C GLY A 17 -20.34 4.94 12.42
N SER A 18 -19.31 4.79 11.59
CA SER A 18 -19.27 3.81 10.49
C SER A 18 -18.34 2.65 10.81
N SER A 19 -18.63 1.49 10.21
CA SER A 19 -17.83 0.28 10.35
C SER A 19 -17.14 -0.10 9.05
N VAL A 20 -16.05 -0.85 9.15
CA VAL A 20 -15.38 -1.49 8.00
C VAL A 20 -16.37 -2.30 7.15
N ALA A 21 -17.34 -2.97 7.78
CA ALA A 21 -18.38 -3.72 7.09
C ALA A 21 -19.28 -2.82 6.20
N GLU A 22 -19.63 -1.62 6.65
CA GLU A 22 -20.43 -0.68 5.86
C GLU A 22 -19.62 -0.13 4.68
N LEU A 23 -18.34 0.16 4.88
CA LEU A 23 -17.42 0.55 3.80
C LEU A 23 -17.34 -0.54 2.72
N LEU A 24 -17.27 -1.81 3.12
CA LEU A 24 -17.24 -2.95 2.19
C LEU A 24 -18.59 -3.21 1.51
N ALA A 25 -19.70 -2.81 2.13
CA ALA A 25 -21.03 -2.94 1.53
C ALA A 25 -21.26 -1.91 0.41
N LEU A 26 -20.47 -0.84 0.34
CA LEU A 26 -20.57 0.15 -0.72
C LEU A 26 -19.92 -0.37 -2.02
N PRO A 27 -20.56 -0.18 -3.18
CA PRO A 27 -20.05 -0.62 -4.48
C PRO A 27 -18.97 0.34 -5.00
N LEU A 28 -17.85 0.42 -4.29
CA LEU A 28 -16.78 1.40 -4.53
C LEU A 28 -15.74 0.94 -5.57
N GLY A 29 -15.79 -0.32 -6.01
CA GLY A 29 -14.83 -0.86 -6.97
C GLY A 29 -13.39 -0.92 -6.44
N LEU A 30 -13.22 -1.00 -5.11
CA LEU A 30 -11.92 -1.01 -4.46
C LEU A 30 -11.34 -2.42 -4.39
N ASP A 31 -10.08 -2.58 -4.75
CA ASP A 31 -9.36 -3.84 -4.61
C ASP A 31 -8.83 -3.92 -3.18
N VAL A 32 -9.42 -4.79 -2.34
CA VAL A 32 -9.09 -4.85 -0.91
C VAL A 32 -7.92 -5.80 -0.69
N TRP A 33 -6.82 -5.27 -0.14
CA TRP A 33 -5.59 -6.02 0.11
C TRP A 33 -5.54 -6.56 1.53
N GLU A 34 -5.87 -5.72 2.51
CA GLU A 34 -5.88 -6.11 3.92
C GLU A 34 -7.13 -5.60 4.61
N ARG A 35 -7.67 -6.43 5.51
CA ARG A 35 -8.86 -6.12 6.30
C ARG A 35 -8.50 -6.21 7.77
N SER A 36 -8.51 -5.07 8.44
CA SER A 36 -8.37 -4.95 9.89
C SER A 36 -9.69 -4.51 10.50
N ALA A 37 -9.91 -4.81 11.78
CA ALA A 37 -11.18 -4.51 12.47
C ALA A 37 -11.53 -3.00 12.47
N GLY A 38 -10.52 -2.12 12.42
CA GLY A 38 -10.69 -0.67 12.40
C GLY A 38 -10.20 0.02 11.13
N SER A 39 -9.72 -0.71 10.12
CA SER A 39 -9.19 -0.10 8.88
C SER A 39 -9.09 -1.08 7.73
N LEU A 40 -9.12 -0.58 6.50
CA LEU A 40 -8.95 -1.36 5.28
C LEU A 40 -7.73 -0.86 4.51
N VAL A 41 -6.87 -1.74 4.02
CA VAL A 41 -5.86 -1.37 3.03
C VAL A 41 -6.41 -1.75 1.66
N VAL A 42 -6.51 -0.77 0.77
CA VAL A 42 -7.08 -0.95 -0.57
C VAL A 42 -6.15 -0.41 -1.65
N ALA A 43 -6.18 -1.03 -2.82
CA ALA A 43 -5.59 -0.51 -4.04
C ALA A 43 -6.69 0.11 -4.91
N ALA A 44 -6.58 1.41 -5.18
CA ALA A 44 -7.55 2.14 -5.97
C ALA A 44 -6.88 3.28 -6.76
N PRO A 45 -7.45 3.70 -7.91
CA PRO A 45 -6.97 4.87 -8.61
C PRO A 45 -7.16 6.14 -7.76
N GLU A 46 -6.35 7.16 -8.02
CA GLU A 46 -6.37 8.41 -7.25
C GLU A 46 -7.76 9.06 -7.24
N SER A 47 -8.49 9.02 -8.36
CA SER A 47 -9.85 9.55 -8.46
C SER A 47 -10.83 8.89 -7.49
N SER A 48 -10.76 7.56 -7.32
CA SER A 48 -11.59 6.83 -6.36
C SER A 48 -11.24 7.20 -4.91
N LEU A 49 -9.95 7.37 -4.61
CA LEU A 49 -9.51 7.81 -3.29
C LEU A 49 -9.96 9.25 -2.98
N ALA A 50 -9.84 10.15 -3.95
CA ALA A 50 -10.30 11.53 -3.83
C ALA A 50 -11.83 11.59 -3.64
N GLU A 51 -12.58 10.71 -4.30
CA GLU A 51 -14.03 10.60 -4.11
C GLU A 51 -14.40 10.14 -2.69
N LEU A 52 -13.65 9.19 -2.11
CA LEU A 52 -13.86 8.76 -0.71
C LEU A 52 -13.66 9.91 0.29
N GLU A 53 -12.59 10.70 0.11
CA GLU A 53 -12.33 11.88 0.95
C GLU A 53 -13.40 12.95 0.74
N ARG A 54 -13.78 13.21 -0.51
CA ARG A 54 -14.80 14.20 -0.88
C ARG A 54 -16.16 13.88 -0.26
N ARG A 55 -16.54 12.60 -0.28
CA ARG A 55 -17.78 12.11 0.34
C ARG A 55 -17.67 11.91 1.85
N ARG A 56 -16.47 12.09 2.43
CA ARG A 56 -16.16 11.84 3.85
C ARG A 56 -16.56 10.42 4.32
N LEU A 57 -16.48 9.45 3.41
CA LEU A 57 -16.85 8.05 3.70
C LEU A 57 -15.78 7.32 4.52
N ALA A 58 -14.52 7.73 4.37
CA ALA A 58 -13.38 7.23 5.11
C ALA A 58 -12.28 8.28 5.13
N ARG A 59 -11.44 8.23 6.15
CA ARG A 59 -10.15 8.92 6.14
C ARG A 59 -9.19 8.11 5.28
N VAL A 60 -8.62 8.75 4.27
CA VAL A 60 -7.70 8.12 3.32
C VAL A 60 -6.26 8.47 3.70
N GLU A 61 -5.50 7.47 4.13
CA GLU A 61 -4.06 7.57 4.34
C GLU A 61 -3.33 6.92 3.18
N ARG A 62 -2.73 7.74 2.30
CA ARG A 62 -1.95 7.27 1.15
C ARG A 62 -0.62 6.69 1.63
N LEU A 63 -0.39 5.40 1.35
CA LEU A 63 0.84 4.72 1.77
C LEU A 63 1.89 4.77 0.66
N ALA A 64 1.57 4.24 -0.51
CA ALA A 64 2.49 4.16 -1.65
C ALA A 64 1.75 3.84 -2.95
N ARG A 65 2.43 3.92 -4.10
CA ARG A 65 1.91 3.38 -5.37
C ARG A 65 1.92 1.86 -5.32
N ARG A 66 0.96 1.22 -6.01
CA ARG A 66 0.81 -0.25 -6.08
C ARG A 66 2.11 -0.95 -6.47
N GLU A 67 2.82 -0.42 -7.47
CA GLU A 67 4.07 -1.00 -7.98
C GLU A 67 5.17 -1.02 -6.91
N GLN A 68 5.33 0.08 -6.17
CA GLN A 68 6.33 0.18 -5.10
C GLN A 68 5.97 -0.73 -3.91
N TYR A 69 4.69 -0.81 -3.58
CA TYR A 69 4.23 -1.67 -2.48
C TYR A 69 4.37 -3.16 -2.82
N ALA A 70 4.03 -3.55 -4.06
CA ALA A 70 4.21 -4.90 -4.56
C ALA A 70 5.69 -5.31 -4.64
N ALA A 71 6.58 -4.39 -5.04
CA ALA A 71 8.02 -4.63 -5.02
C ALA A 71 8.53 -4.91 -3.60
N ARG A 72 8.02 -4.17 -2.60
CA ARG A 72 8.40 -4.35 -1.20
C ARG A 72 7.91 -5.67 -0.59
N LEU A 73 6.76 -6.17 -1.03
CA LEU A 73 6.22 -7.48 -0.63
C LEU A 73 6.90 -8.66 -1.33
N ARG A 74 7.40 -8.46 -2.56
CA ARG A 74 8.11 -9.51 -3.32
C ARG A 74 9.55 -9.69 -2.87
N THR A 75 10.17 -8.68 -2.30
CA THR A 75 11.47 -8.82 -1.67
C THR A 75 11.22 -9.37 -0.27
N PRO A 76 11.44 -10.67 0.02
CA PRO A 76 11.61 -11.07 1.40
C PRO A 76 12.70 -10.17 2.01
N PRO A 77 12.59 -9.73 3.28
CA PRO A 77 13.73 -9.10 3.93
C PRO A 77 14.86 -10.10 3.82
N ASP A 78 15.89 -9.75 3.05
CA ASP A 78 17.09 -10.55 2.84
C ASP A 78 17.62 -10.94 4.23
N PRO A 79 17.42 -12.18 4.70
CA PRO A 79 18.07 -12.62 5.91
C PRO A 79 19.47 -12.99 5.45
N GLU A 80 20.44 -12.17 5.87
CA GLU A 80 21.87 -12.25 5.55
C GLU A 80 22.31 -11.34 4.41
N GLN A 81 22.83 -10.16 4.80
CA GLN A 81 24.11 -9.76 4.25
C GLN A 81 25.21 -10.57 4.98
N PRO A 82 25.69 -11.73 4.46
CA PRO A 82 26.91 -12.29 4.98
C PRO A 82 28.05 -11.52 4.32
N GLY A 83 28.72 -10.69 5.13
CA GLY A 83 30.10 -10.25 4.93
C GLY A 83 30.48 -9.77 3.52
N SER A 84 30.75 -8.46 3.40
CA SER A 84 31.72 -7.99 2.41
C SER A 84 32.91 -8.96 2.36
N PRO A 85 33.25 -9.57 1.21
CA PRO A 85 34.50 -10.28 1.11
C PRO A 85 35.61 -9.25 1.35
N ARG A 86 36.35 -9.45 2.45
CA ARG A 86 37.58 -8.72 2.78
C ARG A 86 38.42 -8.61 1.50
N PRO A 87 38.94 -7.41 1.13
CA PRO A 87 39.78 -7.29 -0.05
C PRO A 87 40.97 -8.25 0.07
N PRO A 88 41.37 -8.93 -1.01
CA PRO A 88 42.52 -9.84 -0.98
C PRO A 88 43.76 -9.06 -0.54
N ASP A 89 44.48 -9.68 0.38
CA ASP A 89 45.74 -9.23 0.98
C ASP A 89 46.66 -8.58 -0.07
N ALA A 90 47.15 -7.38 0.24
CA ALA A 90 48.23 -6.76 -0.51
C ALA A 90 49.47 -7.67 -0.46
N PRO A 91 50.24 -7.81 -1.56
CA PRO A 91 51.51 -8.51 -1.49
C PRO A 91 52.48 -7.70 -0.62
N VAL A 92 52.85 -8.26 0.53
CA VAL A 92 54.08 -7.85 1.24
C VAL A 92 55.28 -8.31 0.41
N SER A 93 56.25 -7.40 0.29
CA SER A 93 57.46 -7.46 -0.54
C SER A 93 58.30 -8.73 -0.42
#